data_AF-A0A736A253-F1
#
_entry.id   AF-A0A736A253-F1
#
_cell.length_a   1.000
_cell.length_b   1.000
_cell.length_c   1.000
_cell.angle_alpha   90.00
_cell.angle_beta   90.00
_cell.angle_gamma   90.00
#
_symmetry.space_group_name_H-M   'P 1'
#
loop_
_entity.id
_entity.type
_entity.pdbx_description
1 polymer ?
#
loop_
_entity_poly.entity_id
_entity_poly.type
_entity_poly.pdbx_seq_one_letter_code
_entity_poly.pdbx_strand_id
1 'polypeptide(L)' 'TGWVRGFGFAPADYQQGEGYRIMYLHVPAAIWSMGIYAAMAVAAFTGLVWQMKMATLAVAAMAPVGAVYTFIALV' A
#
# COMPACT_ATOMS: atom_id res chain seq x y z
N THR A 1 -16.38 -9.39 -2.29
CA THR A 1 -16.96 -10.22 -1.21
C THR A 1 -15.95 -10.67 -0.15
N GLY A 2 -14.65 -10.85 -0.48
CA GLY A 2 -13.63 -11.28 0.50
C GLY A 2 -13.39 -10.32 1.67
N TRP A 3 -13.30 -9.01 1.41
CA TRP A 3 -13.04 -7.99 2.44
C TRP A 3 -14.09 -7.95 3.56
N VAL A 4 -15.37 -8.00 3.21
CA VAL A 4 -16.49 -7.94 4.18
C VAL A 4 -16.56 -9.20 5.03
N ARG A 5 -16.30 -10.38 4.45
CA ARG A 5 -16.36 -11.66 5.17
C ARG A 5 -15.10 -11.91 6.00
N GLY A 6 -13.92 -11.52 5.51
CA GLY A 6 -12.66 -11.65 6.22
C GLY A 6 -12.56 -10.71 7.42
N PHE A 7 -12.83 -9.42 7.23
CA PHE A 7 -12.71 -8.45 8.32
C PHE A 7 -13.89 -8.54 9.32
N GLY A 8 -15.11 -8.82 8.83
CA GLY A 8 -16.31 -8.78 9.66
C GLY A 8 -16.76 -10.11 10.27
N PHE A 9 -16.41 -11.25 9.67
CA PHE A 9 -16.97 -12.56 10.06
C PHE A 9 -15.93 -13.68 10.18
N ALA A 10 -14.63 -13.40 10.02
CA ALA A 10 -13.62 -14.43 10.20
C ALA A 10 -13.49 -14.82 11.68
N PRO A 11 -13.48 -16.13 12.02
CA PRO A 11 -13.20 -16.56 13.37
C PRO A 11 -11.81 -16.10 13.81
N ALA A 12 -11.64 -15.87 15.12
CA ALA A 12 -10.34 -15.54 15.69
C ALA A 12 -9.35 -16.68 15.39
N ASP A 13 -8.13 -16.31 15.00
CA ASP A 13 -7.07 -17.29 14.79
C ASP A 13 -6.54 -17.78 16.14
N TYR A 14 -6.10 -19.04 16.21
CA TYR A 14 -5.62 -19.64 17.46
C TYR A 14 -4.33 -18.98 17.98
N GLN A 15 -3.46 -18.48 17.09
CA GLN A 15 -2.18 -17.86 17.46
C GLN A 15 -2.26 -16.33 17.49
N GLN A 16 -3.04 -15.72 16.61
CA GLN A 16 -3.13 -14.26 16.49
C GLN A 16 -4.41 -13.66 17.11
N GLY A 17 -5.32 -14.48 17.62
CA GLY A 17 -6.57 -14.06 18.23
C GLY A 17 -7.42 -13.19 17.30
N GLU A 18 -7.98 -12.12 17.86
CA GLU A 18 -8.81 -11.15 17.13
C GLU A 18 -8.00 -10.26 16.17
N GLY A 19 -6.68 -10.13 16.38
CA GLY A 19 -5.77 -9.36 15.52
C GLY A 19 -5.67 -9.89 14.08
N TYR A 20 -5.98 -11.18 13.89
CA TYR A 20 -6.07 -11.81 12.57
C TYR A 20 -7.06 -11.11 11.63
N ARG A 21 -8.14 -10.51 12.17
CA ARG A 21 -9.12 -9.81 11.34
C ARG A 21 -8.54 -8.56 10.67
N ILE A 22 -7.61 -7.88 11.32
CA ILE A 22 -6.97 -6.66 10.80
C ILE A 22 -6.07 -6.99 9.59
N MET A 23 -5.47 -8.17 9.54
CA MET A 23 -4.64 -8.60 8.40
C MET A 23 -5.38 -8.59 7.06
N TYR A 24 -6.69 -8.81 7.05
CA TYR A 24 -7.48 -8.72 5.81
C TYR A 24 -7.54 -7.31 5.22
N LEU A 25 -7.34 -6.28 6.04
CA LEU A 25 -7.21 -4.89 5.59
C LEU A 25 -5.74 -4.52 5.37
N HIS A 26 -4.92 -4.83 6.36
CA HIS A 26 -3.53 -4.41 6.45
C HIS A 26 -2.65 -5.05 5.37
N VAL A 27 -2.74 -6.37 5.15
CA VAL A 27 -1.85 -7.07 4.20
C VAL A 27 -2.03 -6.58 2.77
N PRO A 28 -3.25 -6.46 2.22
CA PRO A 28 -3.43 -5.88 0.90
C PRO A 28 -3.03 -4.40 0.84
N ALA A 29 -3.28 -3.61 1.90
CA ALA A 29 -2.86 -2.21 1.95
C ALA A 29 -1.32 -2.07 1.91
N ALA A 30 -0.60 -2.95 2.62
CA ALA A 30 0.85 -3.01 2.62
C ALA A 30 1.42 -3.36 1.23
N ILE A 31 0.80 -4.31 0.52
CA ILE A 31 1.20 -4.68 -0.85
C ILE A 31 1.08 -3.48 -1.79
N TRP A 32 -0.02 -2.73 -1.72
CA TRP A 32 -0.21 -1.53 -2.54
C TRP A 32 0.72 -0.38 -2.15
N SER A 33 0.94 -0.15 -0.86
CA SER A 33 1.91 0.84 -0.36
C SER A 33 3.31 0.57 -0.93
N MET A 34 3.81 -0.65 -0.77
CA MET A 34 5.13 -1.04 -1.29
C MET A 34 5.21 -0.94 -2.82
N GLY A 35 4.15 -1.34 -3.54
CA GLY A 35 4.08 -1.22 -4.99
C GLY A 35 4.16 0.23 -5.47
N ILE A 36 3.46 1.16 -4.82
CA ILE A 36 3.49 2.58 -5.17
C ILE A 36 4.86 3.19 -4.86
N TYR A 37 5.48 2.87 -3.72
CA TYR A 37 6.83 3.35 -3.43
C TYR A 37 7.88 2.80 -4.40
N ALA A 38 7.76 1.53 -4.82
CA ALA A 38 8.62 0.96 -5.85
C ALA A 38 8.45 1.70 -7.19
N ALA A 39 7.20 1.97 -7.60
CA ALA A 39 6.92 2.74 -8.81
C ALA A 39 7.45 4.18 -8.71
N MET A 40 7.31 4.84 -7.56
CA MET A 40 7.90 6.15 -7.30
C MET A 40 9.43 6.13 -7.37
N ALA A 41 10.08 5.09 -6.82
CA ALA A 41 11.53 4.94 -6.89
C ALA A 41 12.02 4.79 -8.34
N VAL A 42 11.33 3.98 -9.14
CA VAL A 42 11.63 3.82 -10.57
C VAL A 42 11.40 5.13 -11.33
N ALA A 43 10.29 5.83 -11.09
CA ALA A 43 9.99 7.10 -11.73
C ALA A 43 10.96 8.22 -11.31
N ALA A 44 11.39 8.26 -10.05
CA ALA A 44 12.40 9.20 -9.59
C ALA A 44 13.76 8.90 -10.21
N PHE A 45 14.13 7.62 -10.31
CA PHE A 45 15.37 7.20 -10.98
C PHE A 45 15.36 7.59 -12.46
N THR A 46 14.27 7.33 -13.19
CA THR A 46 14.18 7.71 -14.61
C THR A 46 14.17 9.23 -14.80
N GLY A 47 13.50 9.96 -13.91
CA GLY A 47 13.54 11.42 -13.86
C GLY A 47 14.94 11.97 -13.59
N LEU A 48 15.73 11.30 -12.77
CA LEU A 48 17.11 11.71 -12.46
C LEU A 48 18.08 11.42 -13.62
N VAL A 49 18.04 10.21 -14.19
CA VAL A 49 19.00 9.78 -15.22
C VAL A 49 18.71 10.44 -16.57
N TRP A 50 17.45 10.46 -17.00
CA TRP A 50 17.05 10.98 -18.32
C TRP A 50 16.40 12.37 -18.27
N GLN A 51 16.33 12.99 -17.08
CA GLN A 51 15.79 14.36 -16.92
C GLN A 51 14.37 14.52 -17.50
N MET A 52 13.57 13.45 -17.41
CA MET A 52 12.21 13.42 -17.92
C MET A 52 11.27 14.21 -16.99
N LYS A 53 10.81 15.38 -17.44
CA LYS A 53 9.86 16.23 -16.69
C LYS A 53 8.58 15.49 -16.26
N MET A 54 8.08 14.59 -17.11
CA MET A 54 6.88 13.80 -16.81
C MET A 54 7.09 12.82 -15.66
N ALA A 55 8.30 12.31 -15.47
CA ALA A 55 8.61 11.37 -14.41
C ALA A 55 8.52 12.04 -13.02
N THR A 56 9.00 13.28 -12.90
CA THR A 56 8.89 14.07 -11.66
C THR A 56 7.43 14.39 -11.32
N LEU A 57 6.60 14.71 -12.33
CA LEU A 57 5.16 14.92 -12.14
C LEU A 57 4.44 13.62 -11.71
N ALA A 58 4.83 12.48 -12.28
CA ALA A 58 4.29 11.18 -11.89
C ALA A 58 4.61 10.85 -10.42
N VAL A 59 5.84 11.09 -9.96
CA VAL A 59 6.23 10.93 -8.54
C VAL A 59 5.38 11.82 -7.63
N ALA A 60 5.18 13.10 -8.00
CA ALA A 60 4.36 14.03 -7.22
C ALA A 60 2.89 13.58 -7.13
N ALA A 61 2.33 13.02 -8.21
CA ALA A 61 0.98 12.48 -8.22
C ALA A 61 0.82 11.18 -7.41
N MET A 62 1.84 10.32 -7.41
CA MET A 62 1.83 9.05 -6.68
C MET A 62 2.05 9.22 -5.17
N ALA A 63 2.81 10.24 -4.75
CA ALA A 63 3.16 10.48 -3.35
C ALA A 63 1.96 10.50 -2.36
N PRO A 64 0.86 11.25 -2.59
CA PRO A 64 -0.27 11.25 -1.67
C PRO A 64 -0.99 9.90 -1.64
N VAL A 65 -1.10 9.19 -2.77
CA VAL A 65 -1.76 7.88 -2.85
C VAL A 65 -0.94 6.85 -2.06
N GLY A 66 0.37 6.83 -2.26
CA GLY A 66 1.29 5.98 -1.49
C GLY A 66 1.16 6.24 0.00
N ALA A 67 1.20 7.51 0.43
CA ALA A 67 1.07 7.89 1.83
C ALA A 67 -0.23 7.38 2.50
N VAL A 68 -1.35 7.44 1.79
CA VAL A 68 -2.64 6.92 2.30
C VAL A 68 -2.59 5.41 2.49
N TYR A 69 -2.08 4.65 1.52
CA TYR A 69 -1.94 3.20 1.66
C TYR A 69 -0.99 2.81 2.80
N THR A 70 0.10 3.56 2.97
CA THR A 70 1.04 3.35 4.09
C THR A 70 0.38 3.63 5.42
N PHE A 71 -0.42 4.69 5.52
CA PHE A 71 -1.14 5.00 6.75
C PHE A 71 -2.13 3.89 7.10
N ILE A 72 -2.90 3.40 6.12
CA ILE A 72 -3.82 2.27 6.31
C ILE A 72 -3.06 0.99 6.70
N ALA A 73 -1.86 0.79 6.15
CA ALA A 73 -1.00 -0.33 6.49
C ALA A 73 -0.22 -0.15 7.81
N LEU A 74 -0.41 0.92 8.59
CA LEU A 74 0.23 1.09 9.90
C LEU A 74 -0.77 1.04 11.06
N VAL A 75 -2.06 0.99 10.74
CA VAL A 75 -3.19 0.90 11.67
C VAL A 75 -3.81 -0.50 11.57
#